data_AF-A0A4U0W221-F1
#
_entry.id   AF-A0A4U0W221-F1
#
_cell.length_a   1.000
_cell.length_b   1.000
_cell.length_c   1.000
_cell.angle_alpha   90.00
_cell.angle_beta   90.00
_cell.angle_gamma   90.00
#
_symmetry.space_group_name_H-M   'P 1'
#
loop_
_entity.id
_entity.type
_entity.pdbx_description
1 polymer ?
#
loop_
_entity_poly.entity_id
_entity_poly.type
_entity_poly.pdbx_seq_one_letter_code
_entity_poly.pdbx_strand_id
1 'polypeptide(L)'
;KNDFARNNNRSARAAGGACATVRDIARVGQLVADGGRDIVHNGSPEAWANGSFAAFFEGVLGSAPAYRDCWISADVKGEVVMGLGIFGQQLMVDVENDIVMAKTSSMEAPIQVPKTRLQSAAFQEVKRVLLG
;
A
#
# COMPACT_ATOMS: atom_id res chain seq x y z
N LYS A 1 -4.58 30.18 -9.50
CA LYS A 1 -4.94 29.05 -8.62
C LYS A 1 -4.27 27.81 -9.20
N ASN A 2 -3.19 27.36 -8.55
CA ASN A 2 -2.32 26.29 -9.04
C ASN A 2 -3.00 24.93 -8.78
N ASP A 3 -3.49 24.31 -9.85
CA ASP A 3 -4.18 23.03 -9.78
C ASP A 3 -3.14 21.89 -9.87
N PHE A 4 -2.47 21.60 -8.75
CA PHE A 4 -1.41 20.60 -8.65
C PHE A 4 -1.84 19.18 -9.09
N ALA A 5 -3.17 18.92 -9.15
CA ALA A 5 -3.73 17.62 -9.50
C ALA A 5 -3.91 17.40 -11.02
N ARG A 6 -3.67 18.42 -11.87
CA ARG A 6 -3.89 18.35 -13.32
C ARG A 6 -2.57 18.45 -14.11
N ASN A 7 -2.50 17.78 -15.26
CA ASN A 7 -1.43 18.01 -16.25
C ASN A 7 -1.76 19.26 -17.12
N ASN A 8 -0.88 19.62 -18.06
CA ASN A 8 -1.06 20.80 -18.92
C ASN A 8 -2.34 20.75 -19.79
N ASN A 9 -2.93 19.57 -20.01
CA ASN A 9 -4.19 19.41 -20.74
C ASN A 9 -5.41 19.26 -19.81
N ARG A 10 -5.27 19.58 -18.51
CA ARG A 10 -6.30 19.52 -17.46
C ARG A 10 -6.78 18.11 -17.09
N SER A 11 -6.11 17.06 -17.56
CA SER A 11 -6.40 15.69 -17.12
C SER A 11 -5.86 15.45 -15.71
N ALA A 12 -6.63 14.68 -14.92
CA ALA A 12 -6.24 14.29 -13.57
C ALA A 12 -5.02 13.36 -13.59
N ARG A 13 -4.10 13.56 -12.64
CA ARG A 13 -2.98 12.65 -12.41
C ARG A 13 -3.43 11.43 -11.59
N ALA A 14 -4.18 10.52 -12.21
CA ALA A 14 -4.83 9.39 -11.53
C ALA A 14 -3.85 8.45 -10.79
N ALA A 15 -2.59 8.35 -11.23
CA ALA A 15 -1.59 7.50 -10.60
C ALA A 15 -1.00 8.04 -9.28
N GLY A 16 -1.20 9.32 -8.94
CA GLY A 16 -0.55 9.89 -7.73
C GLY A 16 -0.83 11.36 -7.41
N GLY A 17 -1.82 11.99 -8.03
CA GLY A 17 -2.18 13.39 -7.78
C GLY A 17 -3.27 13.61 -6.73
N ALA A 18 -3.75 12.54 -6.09
CA ALA A 18 -4.78 12.64 -5.05
C ALA A 18 -4.16 13.11 -3.72
N CYS A 19 -4.88 13.99 -3.02
CA CYS A 19 -4.56 14.41 -1.66
C CYS A 19 -5.85 14.36 -0.83
N ALA A 20 -5.76 13.75 0.35
CA ALA A 20 -6.88 13.59 1.26
C ALA A 20 -6.36 13.55 2.70
N THR A 21 -7.26 13.65 3.67
CA THR A 21 -6.88 13.46 5.07
C THR A 21 -6.49 12.00 5.33
N VAL A 22 -5.63 11.76 6.34
CA VAL A 22 -5.25 10.38 6.72
C VAL A 22 -6.49 9.53 7.05
N ARG A 23 -7.50 10.13 7.67
CA ARG A 23 -8.77 9.45 7.99
C ARG A 23 -9.54 9.05 6.72
N ASP A 24 -9.57 9.91 5.71
CA ASP A 24 -10.24 9.61 4.44
C ASP A 24 -9.48 8.54 3.64
N ILE A 25 -8.15 8.55 3.69
CA ILE A 25 -7.33 7.46 3.13
C ILE A 25 -7.63 6.15 3.85
N ALA A 26 -7.76 6.16 5.18
CA ALA A 26 -8.13 4.98 5.95
C ALA A 26 -9.53 4.46 5.59
N ARG A 27 -10.50 5.34 5.32
CA ARG A 27 -11.83 4.93 4.82
C ARG A 27 -11.76 4.19 3.48
N VAL A 28 -10.85 4.57 2.59
CA VAL A 28 -10.61 3.79 1.35
C VAL A 28 -10.09 2.40 1.67
N GLY A 29 -9.19 2.27 2.65
CA GLY A 29 -8.75 0.96 3.14
C GLY A 29 -9.89 0.14 3.77
N GLN A 30 -10.79 0.80 4.51
CA GLN A 30 -11.97 0.14 5.10
C GLN A 30 -12.88 -0.46 4.03
N LEU A 31 -13.08 0.24 2.91
CA LEU A 31 -13.84 -0.31 1.77
C LEU A 31 -13.21 -1.59 1.19
N VAL A 32 -11.90 -1.77 1.34
CA VAL A 32 -11.21 -3.01 0.94
C VAL A 32 -11.41 -4.09 2.01
N ALA A 33 -11.28 -3.76 3.29
CA ALA A 33 -11.51 -4.67 4.42
C ALA A 33 -12.95 -5.22 4.43
N ASP A 34 -13.94 -4.39 4.09
CA ASP A 34 -15.37 -4.76 4.01
C ASP A 34 -15.69 -5.71 2.82
N GLY A 35 -14.70 -6.31 2.18
CA GLY A 35 -14.87 -7.30 1.11
C GLY A 35 -15.17 -6.71 -0.27
N GLY A 36 -14.68 -5.50 -0.56
CA GLY A 36 -14.94 -4.74 -1.78
C GLY A 36 -14.75 -5.49 -3.12
N ARG A 37 -13.64 -5.25 -3.83
CA ARG A 37 -13.30 -5.97 -5.08
C ARG A 37 -12.34 -7.13 -4.77
N ASP A 38 -12.23 -8.09 -5.69
CA ASP A 38 -11.20 -9.14 -5.64
C ASP A 38 -9.79 -8.54 -5.83
N ILE A 39 -9.27 -8.00 -4.74
CA ILE A 39 -7.98 -7.32 -4.62
C ILE A 39 -6.97 -8.23 -3.93
N VAL A 40 -7.45 -9.10 -3.05
CA VAL A 40 -6.63 -9.99 -2.21
C VAL A 40 -6.20 -11.23 -2.98
N HIS A 41 -7.08 -11.78 -3.81
CA HIS A 41 -6.84 -13.03 -4.53
C HIS A 41 -6.58 -12.77 -6.01
N ASN A 42 -6.14 -13.81 -6.73
CA ASN A 42 -5.92 -13.79 -8.18
C ASN A 42 -4.84 -12.83 -8.71
N GLY A 43 -3.95 -12.33 -7.84
CA GLY A 43 -2.65 -11.82 -8.28
C GLY A 43 -1.71 -12.96 -8.71
N SER A 44 -0.76 -12.70 -9.62
CA SER A 44 0.26 -13.69 -10.00
C SER A 44 1.61 -13.38 -9.34
N PRO A 45 2.11 -14.25 -8.45
CA PRO A 45 3.46 -14.16 -7.91
C PRO A 45 4.55 -14.26 -8.97
N GLU A 46 4.32 -15.03 -10.04
CA GLU A 46 5.26 -15.14 -11.16
C GLU A 46 5.39 -13.83 -11.93
N ALA A 47 4.25 -13.17 -12.20
CA ALA A 47 4.23 -11.85 -12.84
C ALA A 47 4.93 -10.82 -11.96
N TRP A 48 4.73 -10.88 -10.64
CA TRP A 48 5.44 -10.03 -9.70
C TRP A 48 6.95 -10.28 -9.73
N ALA A 49 7.39 -11.54 -9.63
CA ALA A 49 8.80 -11.92 -9.60
C ALA A 49 9.57 -11.46 -10.85
N ASN A 50 8.90 -11.43 -12.01
CA ASN A 50 9.47 -10.91 -13.26
C ASN A 50 9.43 -9.37 -13.38
N GLY A 51 8.80 -8.68 -12.43
CA GLY A 51 8.67 -7.23 -12.42
C GLY A 51 9.88 -6.51 -11.86
N SER A 52 10.11 -5.28 -12.31
CA SER A 52 11.22 -4.42 -11.85
C SER A 52 11.18 -4.07 -10.36
N PHE A 53 10.02 -4.22 -9.71
CA PHE A 53 9.84 -3.95 -8.29
C PHE A 53 10.13 -5.16 -7.39
N ALA A 54 10.27 -6.38 -7.94
CA ALA A 54 10.49 -7.58 -7.13
C ALA A 54 11.72 -7.45 -6.22
N ALA A 55 12.88 -7.11 -6.82
CA ALA A 55 14.13 -6.93 -6.10
C ALA A 55 14.06 -5.81 -5.05
N PHE A 56 13.24 -4.79 -5.29
CA PHE A 56 13.09 -3.67 -4.36
C PHE A 56 12.37 -4.08 -3.06
N PHE A 57 11.44 -5.02 -3.16
CA PHE A 57 10.58 -5.47 -2.07
C PHE A 57 10.98 -6.82 -1.47
N GLU A 58 12.07 -7.41 -1.91
CA GLU A 58 12.57 -8.70 -1.42
C GLU A 58 12.80 -8.65 0.10
N GLY A 59 12.09 -9.48 0.88
CA GLY A 59 12.12 -9.48 2.35
C GLY A 59 11.51 -8.24 3.03
N VAL A 60 10.89 -7.33 2.25
CA VAL A 60 10.00 -6.27 2.76
C VAL A 60 8.57 -6.81 2.85
N LEU A 61 8.19 -7.60 1.86
CA LEU A 61 6.91 -8.28 1.73
C LEU A 61 7.06 -9.76 2.09
N GLY A 62 5.95 -10.48 2.09
CA GLY A 62 5.87 -11.91 2.36
C GLY A 62 6.59 -12.82 1.37
N SER A 63 6.36 -14.12 1.51
CA SER A 63 7.03 -15.16 0.71
C SER A 63 6.54 -15.24 -0.74
N ALA A 64 5.32 -14.79 -1.03
CA ALA A 64 4.72 -14.80 -2.37
C ALA A 64 3.97 -13.49 -2.69
N PRO A 65 4.66 -12.34 -2.78
CA PRO A 65 4.05 -11.08 -3.15
C PRO A 65 3.49 -11.14 -4.57
N ALA A 66 2.36 -10.48 -4.78
CA ALA A 66 1.67 -10.36 -6.06
C ALA A 66 1.12 -8.94 -6.21
N TYR A 67 0.73 -8.59 -7.43
CA TYR A 67 0.09 -7.31 -7.73
C TYR A 67 -1.25 -7.54 -8.43
N ARG A 68 -2.31 -6.88 -7.95
CA ARG A 68 -3.67 -6.96 -8.50
C ARG A 68 -4.37 -5.63 -8.33
N ASP A 69 -4.97 -5.11 -9.41
CA ASP A 69 -5.83 -3.91 -9.41
C ASP A 69 -5.28 -2.71 -8.61
N CYS A 70 -3.97 -2.44 -8.75
CA CYS A 70 -3.24 -1.37 -8.05
C CYS A 70 -2.90 -1.61 -6.58
N TRP A 71 -3.01 -2.85 -6.12
CA TRP A 71 -2.62 -3.28 -4.78
C TRP A 71 -1.51 -4.31 -4.84
N ILE A 72 -0.65 -4.26 -3.82
CA ILE A 72 0.43 -5.21 -3.60
C ILE A 72 -0.05 -6.16 -2.49
N SER A 73 -0.07 -7.47 -2.74
CA SER A 73 -0.24 -8.42 -1.64
C SER A 73 1.04 -8.43 -0.81
N ALA A 74 0.88 -8.19 0.48
CA ALA A 74 1.95 -8.19 1.44
C ALA A 74 1.65 -9.33 2.40
N ASP A 75 2.12 -10.56 2.12
CA ASP A 75 1.89 -11.67 3.06
C ASP A 75 2.76 -11.52 4.30
N VAL A 76 2.31 -10.66 5.22
CA VAL A 76 2.99 -10.40 6.47
C VAL A 76 2.42 -11.26 7.61
N LYS A 77 1.84 -12.43 7.28
CA LYS A 77 0.85 -13.22 8.05
C LYS A 77 -0.57 -12.67 7.91
N GLY A 78 -1.45 -13.45 7.28
CA GLY A 78 -2.86 -13.14 7.05
C GLY A 78 -3.10 -12.43 5.71
N GLU A 79 -4.35 -12.07 5.45
CA GLU A 79 -4.77 -11.46 4.19
C GLU A 79 -4.51 -9.94 4.17
N VAL A 80 -3.25 -9.56 3.95
CA VAL A 80 -2.82 -8.16 3.95
C VAL A 80 -2.52 -7.65 2.54
N VAL A 81 -3.08 -6.49 2.20
CA VAL A 81 -2.80 -5.75 0.96
C VAL A 81 -2.27 -4.35 1.26
N MET A 82 -1.46 -3.82 0.34
CA MET A 82 -0.78 -2.55 0.49
C MET A 82 -0.91 -1.67 -0.75
N GLY A 83 -1.29 -0.42 -0.54
CA GLY A 83 -1.04 0.69 -1.45
C GLY A 83 0.23 1.43 -1.06
N LEU A 84 1.12 1.66 -2.02
CA LEU A 84 2.41 2.33 -1.80
C LEU A 84 2.54 3.59 -2.66
N GLY A 85 2.92 4.69 -2.04
CA GLY A 85 3.30 5.92 -2.73
C GLY A 85 4.73 6.33 -2.40
N ILE A 86 5.39 6.98 -3.37
CA ILE A 86 6.72 7.55 -3.16
C ILE A 86 6.74 8.60 -2.03
N PHE A 87 7.91 8.89 -1.49
CA PHE A 87 8.12 9.74 -0.31
C PHE A 87 7.49 9.19 0.98
N GLY A 88 7.21 7.89 1.03
CA GLY A 88 6.81 7.18 2.24
C GLY A 88 5.31 7.20 2.53
N GLN A 89 4.45 7.25 1.50
CA GLN A 89 3.01 7.04 1.66
C GLN A 89 2.71 5.55 1.71
N GLN A 90 1.86 5.14 2.64
CA GLN A 90 1.48 3.73 2.79
C GLN A 90 0.02 3.63 3.25
N LEU A 91 -0.72 2.72 2.63
CA LEU A 91 -2.02 2.26 3.08
C LEU A 91 -1.94 0.74 3.19
N MET A 92 -2.01 0.21 4.41
CA MET A 92 -2.02 -1.24 4.66
C MET A 92 -3.39 -1.64 5.18
N VAL A 93 -3.90 -2.76 4.68
CA VAL A 93 -5.21 -3.31 5.03
C VAL A 93 -5.01 -4.78 5.35
N ASP A 94 -5.31 -5.18 6.58
CA ASP A 94 -5.49 -6.56 6.98
C ASP A 94 -6.97 -6.89 6.90
N VAL A 95 -7.34 -7.62 5.85
CA VAL A 95 -8.74 -7.93 5.53
C VAL A 95 -9.31 -8.94 6.53
N GLU A 96 -8.49 -9.91 6.93
CA GLU A 96 -8.89 -10.97 7.86
C GLU A 96 -9.25 -10.42 9.25
N ASN A 97 -8.52 -9.39 9.71
CA ASN A 97 -8.65 -8.86 11.07
C ASN A 97 -9.35 -7.49 11.14
N ASP A 98 -9.83 -6.96 10.02
CA ASP A 98 -10.45 -5.63 9.93
C ASP A 98 -9.56 -4.50 10.49
N ILE A 99 -8.27 -4.51 10.10
CA ILE A 99 -7.29 -3.50 10.54
C ILE A 99 -6.79 -2.69 9.35
N VAL A 100 -6.98 -1.36 9.42
CA VAL A 100 -6.48 -0.42 8.41
C VAL A 100 -5.45 0.53 9.01
N MET A 101 -4.30 0.66 8.35
CA MET A 101 -3.30 1.68 8.66
C MET A 101 -3.07 2.58 7.45
N ALA A 102 -3.45 3.85 7.58
CA ALA A 102 -3.08 4.89 6.63
C ALA A 102 -1.92 5.73 7.21
N LYS A 103 -0.90 5.98 6.38
CA LYS A 103 0.29 6.73 6.79
C LYS A 103 0.79 7.62 5.67
N THR A 104 0.87 8.92 5.94
CA THR A 104 1.49 9.89 5.03
C THR A 104 2.90 10.25 5.49
N SER A 105 3.76 10.71 4.59
CA SER A 105 5.11 11.18 4.92
C SER A 105 5.65 12.15 3.87
N SER A 106 6.82 12.71 4.15
CA SER A 106 7.57 13.61 3.28
C SER A 106 9.04 13.23 3.33
N MET A 107 9.33 11.96 3.06
CA MET A 107 10.70 11.44 3.09
C MET A 107 11.61 12.20 2.12
N GLU A 108 12.90 12.29 2.43
CA GLU A 108 13.88 13.05 1.63
C GLU A 108 14.06 12.51 0.20
N ALA A 109 13.89 11.20 0.00
CA ALA A 109 14.00 10.55 -1.31
C ALA A 109 12.69 9.84 -1.68
N PRO A 110 12.37 9.74 -2.99
CA PRO A 110 11.14 9.12 -3.47
C PRO A 110 10.95 7.70 -2.96
N ILE A 111 12.05 6.96 -2.84
CA ILE A 111 12.05 5.55 -2.52
C ILE A 111 13.21 5.29 -1.55
N GLN A 112 12.92 4.67 -0.39
CA GLN A 112 13.92 4.33 0.63
C GLN A 112 13.61 2.96 1.26
N VAL A 113 14.17 1.89 0.71
CA VAL A 113 13.92 0.49 1.13
C VAL A 113 13.95 0.32 2.66
N PRO A 114 15.00 0.78 3.38
CA PRO A 114 15.08 0.50 4.81
C PRO A 114 13.94 1.16 5.60
N LYS A 115 13.55 2.37 5.22
CA LYS A 115 12.43 3.08 5.85
C LYS A 115 11.09 2.44 5.47
N THR A 116 10.92 1.98 4.22
CA THR A 116 9.72 1.22 3.81
C THR A 116 9.58 -0.08 4.61
N ARG A 117 10.68 -0.81 4.85
CA ARG A 117 10.68 -2.00 5.74
C ARG A 117 10.23 -1.67 7.14
N LEU A 118 10.77 -0.59 7.73
CA LEU A 118 10.38 -0.17 9.07
C LEU A 118 8.90 0.20 9.17
N GLN A 119 8.32 0.77 8.11
CA GLN A 119 6.89 1.07 8.06
C GLN A 119 6.03 -0.20 8.05
N SER A 120 6.38 -1.18 7.21
CA SER A 120 5.70 -2.48 7.20
C SER A 120 5.86 -3.23 8.53
N ALA A 121 7.03 -3.15 9.16
CA ALA A 121 7.28 -3.73 10.48
C ALA A 121 6.45 -3.04 11.58
N ALA A 122 6.28 -1.71 11.51
CA ALA A 122 5.43 -0.98 12.44
C ALA A 122 3.94 -1.41 12.30
N PHE A 123 3.47 -1.68 11.09
CA PHE A 123 2.13 -2.24 10.89
C PHE A 123 2.00 -3.63 11.55
N GLN A 124 3.00 -4.49 11.43
CA GLN A 124 3.00 -5.79 12.11
C GLN A 124 2.93 -5.67 13.62
N GLU A 125 3.66 -4.70 14.18
CA GLU A 125 3.64 -4.50 15.63
C GLU A 125 2.30 -3.95 16.11
N VAL A 126 1.69 -3.03 15.36
CA VAL A 126 0.32 -2.56 15.65
C VAL A 126 -0.68 -3.71 15.59
N LYS A 127 -0.62 -4.54 14.54
CA LYS A 127 -1.46 -5.75 14.42
C LYS A 127 -1.26 -6.68 15.63
N ARG A 128 -0.01 -6.97 15.99
CA ARG A 128 0.32 -7.83 17.14
C ARG A 128 -0.26 -7.31 18.45
N VAL A 129 -0.23 -5.99 18.68
CA VAL A 129 -0.77 -5.36 19.88
C VAL A 129 -2.30 -5.35 19.91
N LEU A 130 -2.97 -5.22 18.76
CA LEU A 130 -4.43 -5.22 18.69
C LEU A 130 -5.04 -6.62 18.81
N LEU A 131 -4.30 -7.68 18.43
CA LEU A 131 -4.78 -9.07 18.39
C LEU A 131 -4.29 -9.94 19.56
N GLY A 132 -3.35 -9.46 20.37
CA GLY A 132 -2.83 -10.14 21.56
C GLY A 132 -3.48 -9.65 22.83
#